data_AF-C7XQF1-F1
#
_entry.id   AF-C7XQF1-F1
#
_cell.length_a   1.000
_cell.length_b   1.000
_cell.length_c   1.000
_cell.angle_alpha   90.00
_cell.angle_beta   90.00
_cell.angle_gamma   90.00
#
_symmetry.space_group_name_H-M   'P 1'
#
loop_
_entity.id
_entity.type
_entity.pdbx_description
1 polymer ?
#
loop_
_entity_poly.entity_id
_entity_poly.type
_entity_poly.pdbx_seq_one_letter_code
_entity_poly.pdbx_strand_id
1 'polypeptide(L)'
;MEIEYQEVFDKIAVRIKNLNDDFFADGLLKEDVEKYNCQFLESPTDLEQRIIWIYDDIYLSDNDINCYCEEKIKQIKEFVDYVNEKYGIPKRWKPKLEESFFIVERVRTEVKWVVTDLIYKNDHWIDFYAINSGNCFKTYEEAEKVVLKLEDLEKNFWAKVREWEIGDD
;
A
#
# COMPACT_ATOMS: atom_id res chain seq x y z
N MET A 1 -1.08 3.20 -5.06
CA MET A 1 -1.59 4.08 -6.14
C MET A 1 -2.87 4.77 -5.67
N GLU A 2 -2.99 6.08 -5.90
CA GLU A 2 -4.20 6.87 -5.64
C GLU A 2 -4.76 7.38 -6.97
N ILE A 3 -6.05 7.18 -7.19
CA ILE A 3 -6.78 7.65 -8.37
C ILE A 3 -7.89 8.60 -7.91
N GLU A 4 -8.13 9.65 -8.68
CA GLU A 4 -9.29 10.53 -8.51
C GLU A 4 -10.30 10.37 -9.66
N TYR A 5 -11.56 10.66 -9.35
CA TYR A 5 -12.69 10.50 -10.26
C TYR A 5 -13.55 11.76 -10.26
N GLN A 6 -14.06 12.13 -11.43
CA GLN A 6 -15.03 13.21 -11.59
C GLN A 6 -16.09 12.83 -12.62
N GLU A 7 -17.38 13.00 -12.28
CA GLU A 7 -18.47 12.80 -13.24
C GLU A 7 -18.43 13.89 -14.32
N VAL A 8 -18.49 13.47 -15.59
CA VAL A 8 -18.44 14.34 -16.77
C VAL A 8 -19.45 13.83 -17.79
N PHE A 9 -20.64 14.46 -17.81
CA PHE A 9 -21.78 14.05 -18.64
C PHE A 9 -22.20 12.59 -18.38
N ASP A 10 -22.10 11.73 -19.39
CA ASP A 10 -22.42 10.30 -19.36
C ASP A 10 -21.20 9.42 -19.03
N LYS A 11 -20.06 10.04 -18.69
CA LYS A 11 -18.79 9.36 -18.41
C LYS A 11 -18.19 9.83 -17.09
N ILE A 12 -17.12 9.16 -16.69
CA ILE A 12 -16.34 9.49 -15.51
C ILE A 12 -14.91 9.75 -15.97
N ALA A 13 -14.44 10.97 -15.70
CA ALA A 13 -13.05 11.34 -15.85
C ALA A 13 -12.23 10.71 -14.72
N VAL A 14 -11.06 10.18 -15.06
CA VAL A 14 -10.13 9.51 -14.16
C VAL A 14 -8.71 10.01 -14.42
N ARG A 15 -7.94 10.23 -13.35
CA ARG A 15 -6.49 10.43 -13.44
C ARG A 15 -5.76 9.80 -12.25
N ILE A 16 -4.50 9.46 -12.46
CA ILE A 16 -3.64 9.03 -11.35
C ILE A 16 -3.24 10.29 -10.58
N LYS A 17 -3.56 10.31 -9.28
CA LYS A 17 -3.22 11.41 -8.38
C LYS A 17 -1.86 11.20 -7.71
N ASN A 18 -1.55 9.95 -7.39
CA ASN A 18 -0.29 9.57 -6.78
C ASN A 18 0.09 8.15 -7.21
N LEU A 19 1.31 8.01 -7.69
CA LEU A 19 1.91 6.74 -8.06
C LEU A 19 3.23 6.63 -7.32
N ASN A 20 3.40 5.57 -6.52
CA ASN A 20 4.65 5.38 -5.80
C ASN A 20 5.69 4.79 -6.74
N ASP A 21 6.82 5.46 -6.91
CA ASP A 21 7.87 5.07 -7.85
C ASP A 21 8.48 3.70 -7.53
N ASP A 22 8.60 3.38 -6.24
CA ASP A 22 9.10 2.08 -5.73
C ASP A 22 8.21 0.90 -6.14
N PHE A 23 6.95 1.16 -6.52
CA PHE A 23 6.03 0.12 -7.00
C PHE A 23 6.55 -0.56 -8.29
N PHE A 24 7.41 0.12 -9.06
CA PHE A 24 7.92 -0.38 -10.34
C PHE A 24 9.34 -0.91 -10.30
N ALA A 25 10.07 -0.71 -9.20
CA ALA A 25 11.49 -1.04 -9.12
C ALA A 25 11.74 -2.54 -9.37
N ASP A 26 10.84 -3.39 -8.88
CA ASP A 26 10.94 -4.86 -9.00
C ASP A 26 10.09 -5.44 -10.15
N GLY A 27 9.38 -4.59 -10.90
CA GLY A 27 8.45 -5.00 -11.96
C GLY A 27 7.17 -5.68 -11.45
N LEU A 28 6.29 -6.06 -12.39
CA LEU A 28 5.07 -6.82 -12.06
C LEU A 28 5.33 -8.31 -11.97
N LEU A 29 4.67 -8.97 -11.03
CA LEU A 29 4.60 -10.43 -11.02
C LEU A 29 3.86 -10.95 -12.26
N LYS A 30 4.37 -12.04 -12.84
CA LYS A 30 3.81 -12.67 -14.04
C LYS A 30 2.32 -12.99 -13.90
N GLU A 31 1.89 -13.46 -12.74
CA GLU A 31 0.49 -13.79 -12.44
C GLU A 31 -0.43 -12.56 -12.52
N ASP A 32 0.09 -11.37 -12.18
CA ASP A 32 -0.69 -10.13 -12.20
C ASP A 32 -0.86 -9.62 -13.64
N VAL A 33 0.22 -9.71 -14.42
CA VAL A 33 0.19 -9.45 -15.87
C VAL A 33 -0.82 -10.36 -16.55
N GLU A 34 -0.85 -11.66 -16.23
CA GLU A 34 -1.81 -12.60 -16.82
C GLU A 34 -3.26 -12.32 -16.37
N LYS A 35 -3.48 -11.98 -15.10
CA LYS A 35 -4.82 -11.74 -14.55
C LYS A 35 -5.46 -10.45 -15.09
N TYR A 36 -4.69 -9.36 -15.13
CA TYR A 36 -5.20 -8.03 -15.48
C TYR A 36 -4.83 -7.57 -16.89
N ASN A 37 -4.07 -8.39 -17.63
CA ASN A 37 -3.45 -8.04 -18.90
C ASN A 37 -2.81 -6.64 -18.84
N CYS A 38 -1.98 -6.45 -17.81
CA CYS A 38 -1.47 -5.13 -17.45
C CYS A 38 -0.01 -4.94 -17.87
N GLN A 39 0.30 -3.72 -18.29
CA GLN A 39 1.64 -3.32 -18.72
C GLN A 39 1.95 -1.93 -18.19
N PHE A 40 3.19 -1.72 -17.78
CA PHE A 40 3.71 -0.44 -17.36
C PHE A 40 4.76 0.02 -18.35
N LEU A 41 4.61 1.26 -18.81
CA LEU A 41 5.44 1.84 -19.85
C LEU A 41 5.94 3.20 -19.39
N GLU A 42 7.23 3.45 -19.62
CA GLU A 42 7.75 4.81 -19.68
C GLU A 42 7.23 5.48 -20.96
N SER A 43 6.76 6.72 -20.86
CA SER A 43 6.33 7.44 -22.06
C SER A 43 7.53 7.68 -22.97
N PRO A 44 7.42 7.39 -24.28
CA PRO A 44 8.53 7.58 -25.22
C PRO A 44 8.87 9.06 -25.46
N THR A 45 7.98 9.97 -25.06
CA THR A 45 8.09 11.42 -25.28
C THR A 45 8.33 12.21 -24.00
N ASP A 46 8.02 11.64 -22.84
CA ASP A 46 8.15 12.29 -21.54
C ASP A 46 8.61 11.27 -20.50
N LEU A 47 9.90 11.29 -20.17
CA LEU A 47 10.49 10.33 -19.23
C LEU A 47 9.92 10.44 -17.81
N GLU A 48 9.23 11.54 -17.48
CA GLU A 48 8.56 11.71 -16.18
C GLU A 48 7.13 11.16 -16.18
N GLN A 49 6.54 10.92 -17.36
CA GLN A 49 5.19 10.39 -17.50
C GLN A 49 5.17 8.88 -17.34
N ARG A 50 4.34 8.40 -16.42
CA ARG A 50 4.10 6.97 -16.21
C ARG A 50 2.77 6.56 -16.82
N ILE A 51 2.81 5.44 -17.54
CA ILE A 51 1.66 4.90 -18.26
C ILE A 51 1.35 3.51 -17.74
N ILE A 52 0.06 3.26 -17.49
CA ILE A 52 -0.50 1.96 -17.12
C ILE A 52 -1.52 1.55 -18.17
N TRP A 53 -1.30 0.41 -18.79
CA TRP A 53 -2.32 -0.29 -19.57
C TRP A 53 -2.90 -1.43 -18.74
N ILE A 54 -4.22 -1.57 -18.74
CA ILE A 54 -4.94 -2.70 -18.13
C ILE A 54 -6.04 -3.16 -19.08
N TYR A 55 -6.32 -4.48 -19.09
CA TYR A 55 -7.40 -5.10 -19.88
C TYR A 55 -7.43 -4.72 -21.38
N ASP A 56 -6.26 -4.46 -21.98
CA ASP A 56 -6.06 -4.03 -23.39
C ASP A 56 -6.60 -2.65 -23.79
N ASP A 57 -7.61 -2.12 -23.11
CA ASP A 57 -8.36 -0.95 -23.61
C ASP A 57 -8.59 0.15 -22.56
N ILE A 58 -7.92 0.04 -21.42
CA ILE A 58 -7.86 1.08 -20.38
C ILE A 58 -6.42 1.57 -20.27
N TYR A 59 -6.28 2.86 -20.51
CA TYR A 59 -5.06 3.64 -20.41
C TYR A 59 -5.17 4.61 -19.23
N LEU A 60 -4.20 4.56 -18.31
CA LEU A 60 -4.07 5.50 -17.21
C LEU A 60 -2.69 6.15 -17.27
N SER A 61 -2.65 7.45 -17.02
CA SER A 61 -1.42 8.20 -16.87
C SER A 61 -1.54 9.16 -15.70
N ASP A 62 -0.40 9.53 -15.12
CA ASP A 62 -0.25 10.57 -14.11
C ASP A 62 -0.26 12.00 -14.68
N ASN A 63 -0.01 12.17 -15.98
CA ASN A 63 -0.08 13.47 -16.65
C ASN A 63 -1.42 13.72 -17.38
N ASP A 64 -2.18 12.67 -17.69
CA ASP A 64 -3.41 12.77 -18.48
C ASP A 64 -4.69 12.46 -17.69
N ILE A 65 -5.79 13.07 -18.13
CA ILE A 65 -7.15 12.75 -17.67
C ILE A 65 -7.84 11.96 -18.78
N ASN A 66 -8.34 10.77 -18.44
CA ASN A 66 -9.06 9.90 -19.38
C ASN A 66 -10.52 9.75 -18.96
N CYS A 67 -11.43 9.56 -19.93
CA CYS A 67 -12.86 9.42 -19.66
C CYS A 67 -13.37 8.03 -20.03
N TYR A 68 -13.98 7.35 -19.06
CA TYR A 68 -14.47 5.98 -19.22
C TYR A 68 -15.95 5.86 -18.85
N CYS A 69 -16.60 4.81 -19.36
CA CYS A 69 -17.93 4.40 -18.94
C CYS A 69 -17.89 3.75 -17.54
N GLU A 70 -19.05 3.63 -16.90
CA GLU A 70 -19.16 3.10 -15.55
C GLU A 70 -18.58 1.67 -15.40
N GLU A 71 -18.72 0.83 -16.42
CA GLU A 71 -18.17 -0.53 -16.44
C GLU A 71 -16.64 -0.55 -16.36
N LYS A 72 -15.98 0.25 -17.19
CA LYS A 72 -14.51 0.41 -17.16
C LYS A 72 -14.02 1.03 -15.85
N ILE A 73 -14.81 1.93 -15.25
CA ILE A 73 -14.48 2.49 -13.93
C ILE A 73 -14.52 1.41 -12.84
N LYS A 74 -15.42 0.42 -12.92
CA LYS A 74 -15.43 -0.71 -11.98
C LYS A 74 -14.16 -1.55 -12.13
N GLN A 75 -13.72 -1.83 -13.36
CA GLN A 75 -12.46 -2.53 -13.64
C GLN A 75 -11.24 -1.75 -13.12
N ILE A 76 -11.21 -0.43 -13.30
CA ILE A 76 -10.14 0.43 -12.76
C ILE A 76 -10.12 0.35 -11.24
N LYS A 77 -11.28 0.45 -10.57
CA LYS A 77 -11.36 0.34 -9.10
C LYS A 77 -10.87 -1.01 -8.60
N GLU A 78 -11.30 -2.11 -9.22
CA GLU A 78 -10.86 -3.45 -8.86
C GLU A 78 -9.34 -3.61 -8.98
N PHE A 79 -8.75 -3.12 -10.08
CA PHE A 79 -7.30 -3.15 -10.27
C PHE A 79 -6.57 -2.30 -9.22
N VAL A 80 -7.07 -1.09 -8.94
CA VAL A 80 -6.48 -0.19 -7.94
C VAL A 80 -6.54 -0.79 -6.54
N ASP A 81 -7.67 -1.39 -6.16
CA ASP A 81 -7.85 -2.03 -4.86
C ASP A 81 -6.89 -3.22 -4.71
N TYR A 82 -6.79 -4.07 -5.74
CA TYR A 82 -5.84 -5.18 -5.78
C TYR A 82 -4.40 -4.71 -5.63
N VAL A 83 -3.99 -3.72 -6.43
CA VAL A 83 -2.66 -3.13 -6.39
C VAL A 83 -2.36 -2.56 -5.01
N ASN A 84 -3.31 -1.85 -4.41
CA ASN A 84 -3.13 -1.25 -3.10
C ASN A 84 -3.09 -2.29 -1.97
N GLU A 85 -3.84 -3.39 -2.08
CA GLU A 85 -3.81 -4.49 -1.11
C GLU A 85 -2.48 -5.24 -1.17
N LYS A 86 -1.99 -5.55 -2.38
CA LYS A 86 -0.82 -6.39 -2.59
C LYS A 86 0.50 -5.64 -2.44
N TYR A 87 0.54 -4.38 -2.89
CA TYR A 87 1.77 -3.60 -3.03
C TYR A 87 1.66 -2.19 -2.47
N GLY A 88 0.45 -1.72 -2.18
CA GLY A 88 0.26 -0.40 -1.61
C GLY A 88 0.90 -0.33 -0.23
N ILE A 89 1.48 0.82 0.09
CA ILE A 89 1.65 1.19 1.49
C ILE A 89 0.21 1.40 2.01
N PRO A 90 -0.30 0.56 2.94
CA PRO A 90 -1.67 0.69 3.40
C PRO A 90 -1.90 2.14 3.83
N LYS A 91 -3.03 2.74 3.43
CA LYS A 91 -3.36 4.11 3.85
C LYS A 91 -3.41 4.13 5.37
N ARG A 92 -2.34 4.67 5.96
CA ARG A 92 -2.12 4.67 7.41
C ARG A 92 -3.26 5.45 8.04
N TRP A 93 -4.12 4.76 8.76
CA TRP A 93 -5.17 5.40 9.54
C TRP A 93 -4.48 6.34 10.54
N LYS A 94 -4.97 7.57 10.64
CA LYS A 94 -4.42 8.57 11.56
C LYS A 94 -5.50 8.93 12.57
N PRO A 95 -5.21 8.84 13.88
CA PRO A 95 -6.14 9.31 14.89
C PRO A 95 -6.34 10.82 14.77
N LYS A 96 -7.52 11.30 15.12
CA LYS A 96 -7.80 12.71 15.42
C LYS A 96 -7.29 13.03 16.81
N LEU A 97 -7.07 14.33 17.08
CA LEU A 97 -6.68 14.76 18.43
C LEU A 97 -7.69 14.22 19.46
N GLU A 98 -7.17 13.69 20.56
CA GLU A 98 -7.90 12.99 21.63
C GLU A 98 -8.56 11.65 21.22
N GLU A 99 -8.34 11.17 20.00
CA GLU A 99 -8.80 9.84 19.56
C GLU A 99 -7.84 8.74 20.05
N SER A 100 -8.40 7.66 20.58
CA SER A 100 -7.64 6.48 20.97
C SER A 100 -7.19 5.69 19.75
N PHE A 101 -6.01 5.11 19.82
CA PHE A 101 -5.46 4.26 18.78
C PHE A 101 -4.57 3.17 19.36
N PHE A 102 -4.29 2.16 18.54
CA PHE A 102 -3.38 1.08 18.89
C PHE A 102 -2.08 1.21 18.09
N ILE A 103 -0.99 0.79 18.70
CA ILE A 103 0.32 0.67 18.06
C ILE A 103 0.88 -0.73 18.28
N VAL A 104 1.77 -1.16 17.39
CA VAL A 104 2.58 -2.37 17.58
C VAL A 104 3.99 -1.96 17.96
N GLU A 105 4.48 -2.45 19.10
CA GLU A 105 5.83 -2.16 19.55
C GLU A 105 6.55 -3.41 20.06
N ARG A 106 7.88 -3.34 20.09
CA ARG A 106 8.70 -4.41 20.65
C ARG A 106 9.11 -4.07 22.07
N VAL A 107 8.65 -4.86 23.02
CA VAL A 107 9.02 -4.68 24.43
C VAL A 107 10.43 -5.21 24.64
N ARG A 108 11.38 -4.31 24.91
CA ARG A 108 12.81 -4.64 25.05
C ARG A 108 13.11 -5.69 26.12
N THR A 109 12.32 -5.74 27.19
CA THR A 109 12.54 -6.66 28.32
C THR A 109 12.11 -8.08 28.03
N GLU A 110 11.14 -8.29 27.14
CA GLU A 110 10.54 -9.60 26.86
C GLU A 110 10.75 -10.05 25.41
N VAL A 111 11.40 -9.22 24.58
CA VAL A 111 11.75 -9.49 23.18
C VAL A 111 10.53 -9.88 22.32
N LYS A 112 9.32 -9.50 22.75
CA LYS A 112 8.05 -9.83 22.10
C LYS A 112 7.40 -8.59 21.48
N TRP A 113 6.62 -8.83 20.45
CA TRP A 113 5.72 -7.82 19.87
C TRP A 113 4.46 -7.72 20.74
N VAL A 114 4.01 -6.50 21.01
CA VAL A 114 2.78 -6.23 21.76
C VAL A 114 1.95 -5.17 21.08
N VAL A 115 0.66 -5.19 21.37
CA VAL A 115 -0.26 -4.10 21.03
C VAL A 115 -0.40 -3.18 22.25
N THR A 116 -0.19 -1.89 22.06
CA THR A 116 -0.33 -0.86 23.10
C THR A 116 -1.42 0.13 22.70
N ASP A 117 -2.29 0.50 23.64
CA ASP A 117 -3.29 1.54 23.45
C ASP A 117 -2.76 2.91 23.84
N LEU A 118 -3.05 3.91 23.02
CA LEU A 118 -2.62 5.29 23.20
C LEU A 118 -3.77 6.24 22.89
N ILE A 119 -3.64 7.49 23.34
CA ILE A 119 -4.54 8.59 23.00
C ILE A 119 -3.70 9.65 22.30
N TYR A 120 -4.11 10.08 21.10
CA TYR A 120 -3.35 11.05 20.34
C TYR A 120 -3.46 12.44 20.98
N LYS A 121 -2.34 12.97 21.47
CA LYS A 121 -2.30 14.26 22.16
C LYS A 121 -1.49 15.31 21.41
N ASN A 122 -0.74 14.92 20.38
CA ASN A 122 0.13 15.79 19.60
C ASN A 122 1.18 16.53 20.45
N ASP A 123 1.55 15.93 21.58
CA ASP A 123 2.52 16.46 22.55
C ASP A 123 3.56 15.41 22.98
N HIS A 124 3.43 14.17 22.50
CA HIS A 124 4.31 13.06 22.88
C HIS A 124 5.10 12.55 21.67
N TRP A 125 6.38 12.23 21.86
CA TRP A 125 7.25 11.73 20.78
C TRP A 125 6.71 10.45 20.11
N ILE A 126 5.98 9.63 20.86
CA ILE A 126 5.34 8.41 20.36
C ILE A 126 4.27 8.72 19.31
N ASP A 127 3.58 9.86 19.42
CA ASP A 127 2.54 10.28 18.48
C ASP A 127 3.21 10.57 17.13
N PHE A 128 4.30 11.34 17.14
CA PHE A 128 5.07 11.65 15.94
C PHE A 128 5.64 10.40 15.30
N TYR A 129 6.23 9.50 16.11
CA TYR A 129 6.76 8.24 15.62
C TYR A 129 5.66 7.39 14.97
N ALA A 130 4.57 7.12 15.69
CA ALA A 130 3.48 6.26 15.22
C ALA A 130 2.81 6.83 13.96
N ILE A 131 2.51 8.13 13.93
CA ILE A 131 1.84 8.77 12.80
C ILE A 131 2.73 8.80 11.55
N ASN A 132 4.02 9.08 11.70
CA ASN A 132 4.95 9.16 10.58
C ASN A 132 5.35 7.76 10.08
N SER A 133 5.51 6.79 10.98
CA SER A 133 5.81 5.40 10.63
C SER A 133 4.57 4.61 10.19
N GLY A 134 3.38 5.16 10.39
CA GLY A 134 2.12 4.47 10.07
C GLY A 134 1.74 3.37 11.03
N ASN A 135 2.35 3.34 12.20
CA ASN A 135 2.10 2.38 13.26
C ASN A 135 0.87 2.81 14.06
N CYS A 136 -0.25 3.06 13.38
CA CYS A 136 -1.51 3.50 13.98
C CYS A 136 -2.64 2.61 13.46
N PHE A 137 -3.28 1.89 14.38
CA PHE A 137 -4.39 0.98 14.10
C PHE A 137 -5.64 1.47 14.79
N LYS A 138 -6.78 1.35 14.09
CA LYS A 138 -8.06 1.80 14.62
C LYS A 138 -8.63 0.80 15.61
N THR A 139 -8.39 -0.49 15.38
CA THR A 139 -8.84 -1.57 16.27
C THR A 139 -7.69 -2.43 16.74
N TYR A 140 -7.89 -3.09 17.89
CA TYR A 140 -6.93 -4.02 18.44
C TYR A 140 -6.70 -5.21 17.50
N GLU A 141 -7.74 -5.72 16.84
CA GLU A 141 -7.63 -6.86 15.91
C GLU A 141 -6.77 -6.55 14.68
N GLU A 142 -6.79 -5.30 14.20
CA GLU A 142 -5.90 -4.85 13.12
C GLU A 142 -4.43 -4.90 13.57
N ALA A 143 -4.14 -4.40 14.77
CA ALA A 143 -2.80 -4.41 15.35
C ALA A 143 -2.34 -5.85 15.68
N GLU A 144 -3.22 -6.68 16.23
CA GLU A 144 -2.92 -8.08 16.58
C GLU A 144 -2.58 -8.92 15.35
N LYS A 145 -3.27 -8.72 14.22
CA LYS A 145 -2.90 -9.36 12.95
C LYS A 145 -1.47 -9.02 12.53
N VAL A 146 -1.02 -7.78 12.77
CA VAL A 146 0.35 -7.36 12.46
C VAL A 146 1.34 -8.02 13.43
N VAL A 147 1.03 -8.10 14.72
CA VAL A 147 1.83 -8.85 15.71
C VAL A 147 2.03 -10.29 15.27
N LEU A 148 0.95 -11.01 14.93
CA LEU A 148 1.03 -12.41 14.50
C LEU A 148 1.90 -12.59 13.25
N LYS A 149 1.79 -11.69 12.27
CA LYS A 149 2.63 -11.69 11.06
C LYS A 149 4.10 -11.44 11.39
N LEU A 150 4.40 -10.48 12.27
CA LEU A 150 5.78 -10.18 12.68
C LEU A 150 6.42 -11.36 13.42
N GLU A 151 5.67 -12.02 14.30
CA GLU A 151 6.15 -13.21 14.99
C GLU A 151 6.41 -14.38 14.04
N ASP A 152 5.55 -14.59 13.05
CA ASP A 152 5.75 -15.62 12.02
C ASP A 152 6.98 -15.34 11.14
N LEU A 153 7.14 -14.09 10.68
CA LEU A 153 8.31 -13.65 9.92
C LEU A 153 9.60 -13.84 10.72
N GLU A 154 9.61 -13.48 12.01
CA GLU A 154 10.78 -13.67 12.87
C GLU A 154 11.10 -15.16 13.06
N LYS A 155 10.09 -16.01 13.30
CA LYS A 155 10.27 -17.47 13.39
C LYS A 155 10.88 -18.05 12.10
N ASN A 156 10.32 -17.67 10.95
CA ASN A 156 10.77 -18.14 9.64
C ASN A 156 12.19 -17.65 9.33
N PHE A 157 12.49 -16.39 9.60
CA PHE A 157 13.84 -15.84 9.44
C PHE A 157 14.87 -16.63 10.24
N TRP A 158 14.61 -16.84 11.54
CA TRP A 158 15.53 -17.58 12.39
C TRP A 158 15.62 -19.08 12.04
N ALA A 159 14.58 -19.67 11.45
CA ALA A 159 14.64 -21.03 10.92
C ALA A 159 15.66 -21.13 9.79
N LYS A 160 15.56 -20.23 8.80
CA LYS A 160 16.50 -20.15 7.68
C LYS A 160 17.94 -19.86 8.12
N VAL A 161 18.13 -18.96 9.08
CA VAL A 161 19.46 -18.69 9.67
C VAL A 161 20.05 -19.96 10.31
N ARG A 162 19.25 -20.77 11.00
CA ARG A 162 19.72 -22.04 11.60
C ARG A 162 20.02 -23.11 10.56
N GLU A 163 19.32 -23.08 9.43
CA GLU A 163 19.52 -23.98 8.29
C GLU A 163 20.67 -23.52 7.37
N TRP A 164 21.33 -22.41 7.71
CA TRP A 164 22.40 -21.78 6.91
C TRP A 164 21.96 -21.36 5.51
N GLU A 165 20.66 -21.13 5.30
CA GLU A 165 20.12 -20.65 4.02
C GLU A 165 20.31 -19.14 3.82
N ILE A 166 20.80 -18.44 4.84
CA ILE A 166 21.05 -16.99 4.84
C ILE A 166 22.46 -16.76 5.35
N GLY A 167 23.32 -16.15 4.52
CA GLY A 167 24.68 -15.76 4.91
C GLY A 167 25.82 -16.47 4.16
N ASP A 168 25.52 -17.31 3.17
CA ASP A 168 26.52 -17.82 2.22
C ASP A 168 26.74 -16.77 1.11
N ASP A 169 27.72 -15.89 1.33
CA ASP A 169 28.51 -15.22 0.27
C ASP A 169 29.91 -15.86 0.18
#